data_AF-A0A9X2IKE8-F1
#
_entry.id   AF-A0A9X2IKE8-F1
#
_cell.length_a   1.000
_cell.length_b   1.000
_cell.length_c   1.000
_cell.angle_alpha   90.00
_cell.angle_beta   90.00
_cell.angle_gamma   90.00
#
_symmetry.space_group_name_H-M   'P 1'
#
loop_
_entity.id
_entity.type
_entity.pdbx_description
1 polymer ?
#
loop_
_entity_poly.entity_id
_entity_poly.type
_entity_poly.pdbx_seq_one_letter_code
_entity_poly.pdbx_strand_id
1 'polypeptide(L)'
;LAANAAAVSKMASVTERIPESLVVHIGAAPSIGRERWVELSLLIGKAGAQEKIDGLVESEDFAALGSDDRFNALVATLNKAGKPVKKVVPALKQSWQAKDQRLSAEIINTGRTCTVSLKAKAAGDFGRFLSNNLDRLYAEFQEQSFHEGD
;
A
#
# COMPACT_ATOMS: atom_id res chain seq x y z
N LEU A 1 -16.14 -15.99 -36.83
CA LEU A 1 -15.91 -15.44 -35.47
C LEU A 1 -16.59 -14.08 -35.38
N ALA A 2 -17.74 -13.99 -34.72
CA ALA A 2 -18.43 -12.71 -34.52
C ALA A 2 -17.70 -11.93 -33.41
N ALA A 3 -16.88 -10.96 -33.80
CA ALA A 3 -16.31 -10.01 -32.87
C ALA A 3 -17.42 -9.06 -32.39
N ASN A 4 -17.79 -9.14 -31.11
CA ASN A 4 -18.74 -8.22 -30.50
C ASN A 4 -18.24 -6.77 -30.68
N ALA A 5 -19.01 -5.95 -31.39
CA ALA A 5 -18.67 -4.55 -31.70
C ALA A 5 -18.32 -3.71 -30.46
N ALA A 6 -18.95 -4.01 -29.31
CA ALA A 6 -18.65 -3.37 -28.03
C ALA A 6 -17.22 -3.65 -27.52
N ALA A 7 -16.65 -4.83 -27.79
CA ALA A 7 -15.29 -5.19 -27.37
C ALA A 7 -14.22 -4.49 -28.23
N VAL A 8 -14.53 -4.22 -29.50
CA VAL A 8 -13.64 -3.49 -30.42
C VAL A 8 -13.60 -2.01 -30.05
N SER A 9 -14.76 -1.40 -29.80
CA SER A 9 -14.87 0.00 -29.35
C SER A 9 -14.12 0.24 -28.03
N LYS A 10 -14.18 -0.70 -27.09
CA LYS A 10 -13.50 -0.57 -25.79
C LYS A 10 -11.97 -0.63 -25.90
N MET A 11 -11.42 -1.43 -26.82
CA MET A 11 -9.97 -1.49 -27.06
C MET A 11 -9.45 -0.24 -27.78
N ALA A 12 -10.22 0.36 -28.68
CA ALA A 12 -9.85 1.64 -29.28
C ALA A 12 -9.64 2.73 -28.21
N SER A 13 -10.58 2.84 -27.26
CA SER A 13 -10.47 3.78 -26.14
C SER A 13 -9.34 3.46 -25.16
N VAL A 14 -8.86 2.21 -25.10
CA VAL A 14 -7.68 1.85 -24.30
C VAL A 14 -6.43 2.40 -24.97
N THR A 15 -6.28 2.20 -26.29
CA THR A 15 -5.13 2.70 -27.05
C THR A 15 -5.07 4.22 -27.07
N GLU A 16 -6.21 4.92 -27.03
CA GLU A 16 -6.24 6.40 -26.91
C GLU A 16 -5.77 6.90 -25.53
N ARG A 17 -5.95 6.10 -24.47
CA ARG A 17 -5.65 6.50 -23.09
C ARG A 17 -4.26 6.09 -22.61
N ILE A 18 -3.68 5.07 -23.21
CA ILE A 18 -2.34 4.59 -22.86
C ILE A 18 -1.34 5.23 -23.84
N PRO A 19 -0.41 6.06 -23.37
CA PRO A 19 0.62 6.64 -24.25
C PRO A 19 1.41 5.56 -24.98
N GLU A 20 1.70 5.78 -26.26
CA GLU A 20 2.48 4.84 -27.07
C GLU A 20 3.84 4.52 -26.44
N SER A 21 4.50 5.53 -25.86
CA SER A 21 5.75 5.36 -25.13
C SER A 21 5.63 4.31 -24.01
N LEU A 22 4.51 4.29 -23.28
CA LEU A 22 4.30 3.33 -22.20
C LEU A 22 4.04 1.92 -22.74
N VAL A 23 3.34 1.80 -23.86
CA VAL A 23 3.15 0.50 -24.55
C VAL A 23 4.48 -0.09 -24.98
N VAL A 24 5.39 0.75 -25.51
CA VAL A 24 6.76 0.32 -25.90
C VAL A 24 7.56 -0.14 -24.67
N HIS A 25 7.46 0.56 -23.54
CA HIS A 25 8.14 0.15 -22.29
C HIS A 25 7.62 -1.19 -21.75
N ILE A 26 6.31 -1.44 -21.86
CA ILE A 26 5.70 -2.72 -21.46
C ILE A 26 6.09 -3.85 -22.41
N GLY A 27 6.01 -3.64 -23.73
CA GLY A 27 6.16 -4.68 -24.74
C GLY A 27 4.88 -5.47 -25.02
N ALA A 28 4.99 -6.58 -25.76
CA ALA A 28 3.86 -7.32 -26.32
C ALA A 28 2.88 -7.93 -25.30
N ALA A 29 3.34 -8.19 -24.06
CA ALA A 29 2.61 -8.78 -22.94
C ALA A 29 1.55 -9.85 -23.35
N PRO A 30 1.98 -10.97 -23.97
CA PRO A 30 1.09 -11.91 -24.65
C PRO A 30 0.14 -12.65 -23.71
N SER A 31 0.48 -12.78 -22.42
CA SER A 31 -0.37 -13.44 -21.43
C SER A 31 -1.41 -12.50 -20.81
N ILE A 32 -1.33 -11.20 -21.09
CA ILE A 32 -2.20 -10.19 -20.50
C ILE A 32 -3.49 -10.06 -21.32
N GLY A 33 -4.59 -10.50 -20.73
CA GLY A 33 -5.92 -10.43 -21.32
C GLY A 33 -6.45 -9.00 -21.47
N ARG A 34 -7.43 -8.83 -22.37
CA ARG A 34 -8.03 -7.52 -22.72
C ARG A 34 -8.58 -6.73 -21.53
N GLU A 35 -9.19 -7.42 -20.55
CA GLU A 35 -9.75 -6.76 -19.36
C GLU A 35 -8.69 -6.07 -18.52
N ARG A 36 -7.49 -6.65 -18.43
CA ARG A 36 -6.36 -6.04 -17.72
C ARG A 36 -5.89 -4.77 -18.42
N TRP A 37 -5.82 -4.76 -19.74
CA TRP A 37 -5.49 -3.55 -20.51
C TRP A 37 -6.52 -2.43 -20.32
N VAL A 38 -7.80 -2.78 -20.20
CA VAL A 38 -8.85 -1.82 -19.82
C VAL A 38 -8.60 -1.28 -18.40
N GLU A 39 -8.28 -2.12 -17.43
CA GLU A 39 -7.93 -1.70 -16.07
C GLU A 39 -6.78 -0.69 -16.07
N LEU A 40 -5.67 -1.00 -16.76
CA LEU A 40 -4.51 -0.12 -16.86
C LEU A 40 -4.89 1.26 -17.44
N SER A 41 -5.72 1.29 -18.49
CA SER A 41 -6.19 2.55 -19.10
C SER A 41 -6.97 3.45 -18.12
N LEU A 42 -7.70 2.84 -17.18
CA LEU A 42 -8.45 3.58 -16.15
C LEU A 42 -7.52 4.07 -15.02
N LEU A 43 -6.44 3.34 -14.75
CA LEU A 43 -5.47 3.67 -13.71
C LEU A 43 -4.57 4.84 -14.12
N ILE A 44 -4.15 4.89 -15.39
CA ILE A 44 -3.27 5.95 -15.91
C ILE A 44 -3.95 7.33 -15.87
N GLY A 45 -5.28 7.39 -15.99
CA GLY A 45 -6.04 8.65 -15.92
C GLY A 45 -6.23 9.24 -14.51
N LYS A 46 -5.69 8.59 -13.45
CA LYS A 46 -5.84 9.08 -12.07
C LYS A 46 -4.82 10.18 -11.75
N ALA A 47 -5.21 11.13 -10.89
CA ALA A 47 -4.30 12.16 -10.39
C ALA A 47 -3.06 11.53 -9.73
N GLY A 48 -1.87 12.00 -10.12
CA GLY A 48 -0.59 11.49 -9.61
C GLY A 48 -0.12 10.17 -10.23
N ALA A 49 -0.84 9.60 -11.20
CA ALA A 49 -0.40 8.40 -11.91
C ALA A 49 0.88 8.64 -12.73
N GLN A 50 0.97 9.79 -13.40
CA GLN A 50 2.08 10.12 -14.30
C GLN A 50 3.44 10.09 -13.58
N GLU A 51 3.59 10.78 -12.45
CA GLU A 51 4.83 10.78 -11.66
C GLU A 51 5.27 9.36 -11.23
N LYS A 52 4.30 8.48 -10.95
CA LYS A 52 4.59 7.09 -10.55
C LYS A 52 4.95 6.20 -11.73
N ILE A 53 4.40 6.48 -12.91
CA ILE A 53 4.77 5.81 -14.15
C ILE A 53 6.21 6.18 -14.47
N ASP A 54 6.53 7.48 -14.51
CA ASP A 54 7.86 8.00 -14.86
C ASP A 54 8.93 7.38 -13.93
N GLY A 55 8.76 7.49 -12.61
CA GLY A 55 9.73 6.92 -11.68
C GLY A 55 9.85 5.39 -11.71
N LEU A 56 8.83 4.67 -12.19
CA LEU A 56 8.90 3.21 -12.36
C LEU A 56 9.62 2.84 -13.66
N VAL A 57 9.32 3.50 -14.77
CA VAL A 57 9.92 3.16 -16.08
C VAL A 57 11.39 3.55 -16.15
N GLU A 58 11.84 4.53 -15.35
CA GLU A 58 13.24 4.92 -15.21
C GLU A 58 14.07 3.94 -14.35
N SER A 59 13.43 2.98 -13.68
CA SER A 59 14.12 2.02 -12.80
C SER A 59 14.77 0.87 -13.59
N GLU A 60 16.02 0.56 -13.26
CA GLU A 60 16.75 -0.59 -13.83
C GLU A 60 16.04 -1.93 -13.53
N ASP A 61 15.42 -2.06 -12.36
CA ASP A 61 14.63 -3.24 -11.99
C ASP A 61 13.46 -3.45 -12.95
N PHE A 62 12.79 -2.37 -13.37
CA PHE A 62 11.68 -2.45 -14.32
C PHE A 62 12.15 -2.87 -15.71
N ALA A 63 13.29 -2.34 -16.16
CA ALA A 63 13.88 -2.73 -17.44
C ALA A 63 14.32 -4.21 -17.46
N ALA A 64 14.72 -4.76 -16.31
CA ALA A 64 15.11 -6.17 -16.18
C ALA A 64 13.92 -7.16 -16.22
N LEU A 65 12.68 -6.69 -16.05
CA LEU A 65 11.49 -7.55 -16.06
C LEU A 65 11.08 -7.99 -17.47
N GLY A 66 10.44 -9.15 -17.54
CA GLY A 66 9.73 -9.61 -18.74
C GLY A 66 8.49 -8.76 -19.03
N SER A 67 8.00 -8.80 -20.27
CA SER A 67 6.91 -7.91 -20.72
C SER A 67 5.61 -8.03 -19.91
N ASP A 68 5.21 -9.26 -19.56
CA ASP A 68 4.05 -9.51 -18.69
C ASP A 68 4.28 -8.98 -17.26
N ASP A 69 5.50 -9.10 -16.74
CA ASP A 69 5.87 -8.62 -15.40
C ASP A 69 5.92 -7.09 -15.34
N ARG A 70 6.40 -6.43 -16.40
CA ARG A 70 6.35 -4.96 -16.54
C ARG A 70 4.91 -4.46 -16.49
N PHE A 71 4.00 -5.13 -17.21
CA PHE A 71 2.57 -4.81 -17.15
C PHE A 71 2.03 -4.93 -15.71
N ASN A 72 2.30 -6.04 -15.04
CA ASN A 72 1.83 -6.27 -13.67
C ASN A 72 2.44 -5.27 -12.67
N ALA A 73 3.73 -4.90 -12.84
CA ALA A 73 4.41 -3.91 -12.00
C ALA A 73 3.78 -2.51 -12.13
N LEU A 74 3.42 -2.09 -13.34
CA LEU A 74 2.71 -0.83 -13.59
C LEU A 74 1.34 -0.81 -12.92
N VAL A 75 0.52 -1.85 -13.14
CA VAL A 75 -0.80 -1.97 -12.53
C VAL A 75 -0.71 -1.98 -11.00
N ALA A 76 0.27 -2.70 -10.43
CA ALA A 76 0.49 -2.73 -8.98
C ALA A 76 0.90 -1.35 -8.43
N THR A 77 1.80 -0.65 -9.11
CA THR A 77 2.26 0.69 -8.72
C THR A 77 1.13 1.71 -8.76
N LEU A 78 0.33 1.70 -9.81
CA LEU A 78 -0.82 2.61 -9.95
C LEU A 78 -1.97 2.28 -8.99
N ASN A 79 -2.20 1.01 -8.68
CA ASN A 79 -3.15 0.62 -7.64
C ASN A 79 -2.66 1.02 -6.23
N LYS A 80 -1.34 1.00 -5.99
CA LYS A 80 -0.75 1.55 -4.74
C LYS A 80 -0.87 3.07 -4.68
N ALA A 81 -0.80 3.79 -5.81
CA ALA A 81 -0.96 5.25 -5.87
C ALA A 81 -2.39 5.72 -5.52
N GLY A 82 -3.41 4.87 -5.74
CA GLY A 82 -4.77 5.10 -5.26
C GLY A 82 -4.94 4.95 -3.73
N LYS A 83 -3.91 4.44 -3.03
CA LYS A 83 -3.79 4.50 -1.59
C LYS A 83 -2.82 5.64 -1.27
N PRO A 84 -3.12 6.54 -0.32
CA PRO A 84 -2.18 7.60 0.03
C PRO A 84 -0.83 6.95 0.36
N VAL A 85 0.21 7.34 -0.39
CA VAL A 85 1.58 6.90 -0.18
C VAL A 85 1.93 7.29 1.26
N LYS A 86 1.86 6.31 2.17
CA LYS A 86 2.45 6.47 3.50
C LYS A 86 3.93 6.65 3.23
N LYS A 87 4.42 7.90 3.31
CA LYS A 87 5.84 8.16 3.54
C LYS A 87 6.26 7.18 4.63
N VAL A 88 7.21 6.31 4.31
CA VAL A 88 7.83 5.43 5.30
C VAL A 88 8.65 6.36 6.19
N VAL A 89 7.97 6.99 7.15
CA VAL A 89 8.62 7.43 8.37
C VAL A 89 9.08 6.12 9.01
N PRO A 90 10.38 5.94 9.33
CA PRO A 90 10.84 4.74 10.01
C PRO A 90 10.05 4.64 11.31
N ALA A 91 9.05 3.77 11.31
CA ALA A 91 8.21 3.60 12.46
C ALA A 91 9.06 2.88 13.50
N LEU A 92 9.25 3.49 14.67
CA LEU A 92 9.99 2.86 15.75
C LEU A 92 9.20 1.61 16.15
N LYS A 93 9.73 0.43 15.77
CA LYS A 93 9.11 -0.86 16.08
C LYS A 93 9.69 -1.33 17.41
N GLN A 94 8.86 -1.33 18.45
CA GLN A 94 9.21 -1.87 19.75
C GLN A 94 8.42 -3.15 19.99
N SER A 95 9.11 -4.23 20.29
CA SER A 95 8.47 -5.50 20.68
C SER A 95 8.52 -5.64 22.19
N TRP A 96 7.37 -5.92 22.80
CA TRP A 96 7.25 -6.20 24.22
C TRP A 96 6.64 -7.59 24.42
N GLN A 97 7.11 -8.32 25.43
CA GLN A 97 6.55 -9.61 25.81
C GLN A 97 6.33 -9.62 27.32
N ALA A 98 5.16 -10.07 27.74
CA ALA A 98 4.85 -10.27 29.15
C ALA A 98 5.78 -11.34 29.75
N LYS A 99 6.13 -11.21 31.03
CA LYS A 99 7.07 -12.12 31.71
C LYS A 99 6.62 -13.59 31.71
N ASP A 100 5.33 -13.84 31.59
CA ASP A 100 4.73 -15.17 31.50
C ASP A 100 4.66 -15.72 30.06
N GLN A 101 5.15 -14.96 29.06
CA GLN A 101 5.15 -15.23 27.62
C GLN A 101 3.76 -15.47 27.00
N ARG A 102 2.68 -15.21 27.75
CA ARG A 102 1.30 -15.44 27.27
C ARG A 102 0.79 -14.30 26.40
N LEU A 103 1.48 -13.16 26.42
CA LEU A 103 1.14 -11.97 25.68
C LEU A 103 2.40 -11.35 25.07
N SER A 104 2.34 -11.06 23.78
CA SER A 104 3.34 -10.26 23.08
C SER A 104 2.66 -9.07 22.41
N ALA A 105 3.30 -7.92 22.41
CA ALA A 105 2.82 -6.71 21.78
C ALA A 105 3.89 -6.18 20.81
N GLU A 106 3.47 -5.82 19.61
CA GLU A 106 4.27 -5.05 18.68
C GLU A 106 3.73 -3.62 18.66
N ILE A 107 4.58 -2.66 19.03
CA ILE A 107 4.26 -1.25 19.09
C ILE A 107 4.94 -0.58 17.90
N ILE A 108 4.13 0.10 17.09
CA ILE A 108 4.57 0.82 15.91
C ILE A 108 4.21 2.29 16.11
N ASN A 109 5.22 3.12 16.30
CA ASN A 109 5.03 4.57 16.40
C ASN A 109 5.50 5.26 15.12
N THR A 110 4.60 6.03 14.48
CA THR A 110 4.88 6.77 13.25
C THR A 110 4.98 8.29 13.48
N GLY A 111 5.21 8.74 14.71
CA GLY A 111 5.31 10.14 15.12
C GLY A 111 3.96 10.86 15.27
N ARG A 112 2.97 10.53 14.43
CA ARG A 112 1.59 11.04 14.53
C ARG A 112 0.59 10.04 15.11
N THR A 113 0.91 8.74 15.01
CA THR A 113 0.04 7.66 15.48
C THR A 113 0.88 6.57 16.10
N CYS A 114 0.42 6.04 17.23
CA CYS A 114 0.98 4.84 17.86
C CYS A 114 -0.03 3.69 17.71
N THR A 115 0.41 2.56 17.15
CA THR A 115 -0.41 1.35 17.01
C THR A 115 0.19 0.24 17.87
N VAL A 116 -0.63 -0.37 18.73
CA VAL A 116 -0.24 -1.50 19.57
C VAL A 116 -0.94 -2.75 19.05
N SER A 117 -0.18 -3.70 18.51
CA SER A 117 -0.67 -4.97 18.01
C SER A 117 -0.41 -6.08 19.02
N LEU A 118 -1.47 -6.60 19.64
CA LEU A 118 -1.39 -7.65 20.66
C LEU A 118 -1.50 -9.03 20.00
N LYS A 119 -0.53 -9.91 20.26
CA LYS A 119 -0.51 -11.33 19.88
C LYS A 119 -0.58 -12.18 21.15
N ALA A 120 -1.73 -12.81 21.37
CA ALA A 120 -1.96 -13.77 22.45
C ALA A 120 -3.14 -14.69 22.12
N LYS A 121 -3.22 -15.85 22.78
CA LYS A 121 -4.45 -16.66 22.81
C LYS A 121 -5.62 -15.93 23.50
N ALA A 122 -5.33 -14.96 24.38
CA ALA A 122 -6.31 -14.15 25.13
C ALA A 122 -6.22 -12.64 24.80
N ALA A 123 -5.85 -12.30 23.55
CA ALA A 123 -5.65 -10.90 23.14
C ALA A 123 -6.90 -10.01 23.31
N GLY A 124 -8.10 -10.60 23.26
CA GLY A 124 -9.37 -9.89 23.40
C GLY A 124 -9.59 -9.32 24.81
N ASP A 125 -9.42 -10.12 25.86
CA ASP A 125 -9.66 -9.68 27.24
C ASP A 125 -8.68 -8.58 27.67
N PHE A 126 -7.40 -8.74 27.33
CA PHE A 126 -6.40 -7.71 27.62
C PHE A 126 -6.61 -6.45 26.77
N GLY A 127 -7.01 -6.58 25.50
CA GLY A 127 -7.36 -5.44 24.66
C GLY A 127 -8.56 -4.65 25.22
N ARG A 128 -9.57 -5.33 25.76
CA ARG A 128 -10.72 -4.71 26.43
C ARG A 128 -10.31 -4.02 27.72
N PHE A 129 -9.48 -4.67 28.54
CA PHE A 129 -8.91 -4.06 29.74
C PHE A 129 -8.14 -2.79 29.39
N LEU A 130 -7.24 -2.84 28.40
CA LEU A 130 -6.45 -1.69 27.97
C LEU A 130 -7.36 -0.53 27.56
N SER A 131 -8.36 -0.80 26.71
CA SER A 131 -9.32 0.20 26.24
C SER A 131 -10.08 0.88 27.37
N ASN A 132 -10.54 0.11 28.37
CA ASN A 132 -11.25 0.63 29.53
C ASN A 132 -10.37 1.44 30.50
N ASN A 133 -9.05 1.31 30.41
CA ASN A 133 -8.10 2.00 31.28
C ASN A 133 -7.33 3.13 30.58
N LEU A 134 -7.65 3.45 29.31
CA LEU A 134 -6.89 4.46 28.55
C LEU A 134 -6.88 5.84 29.21
N ASP A 135 -8.03 6.32 29.71
CA ASP A 135 -8.11 7.60 30.42
C ASP A 135 -7.20 7.64 31.64
N ARG A 136 -7.22 6.58 32.44
CA ARG A 136 -6.36 6.44 33.63
C ARG A 136 -4.88 6.40 33.25
N LEU A 137 -4.51 5.57 32.28
CA LEU A 137 -3.13 5.42 31.83
C LEU A 137 -2.59 6.74 31.23
N TYR A 138 -3.44 7.49 30.54
CA TYR A 138 -3.08 8.80 30.01
C TYR A 138 -2.87 9.83 31.14
N ALA A 139 -3.75 9.85 32.14
CA ALA A 139 -3.57 10.71 33.32
C ALA A 139 -2.26 10.41 34.06
N GLU A 140 -1.97 9.13 34.36
CA GLU A 140 -0.72 8.72 35.02
C GLU A 140 0.52 9.11 34.20
N PHE A 141 0.45 8.99 32.86
CA PHE A 141 1.53 9.42 31.98
C PHE A 141 1.75 10.94 32.02
N GLN A 142 0.68 11.73 32.08
CA GLN A 142 0.78 13.19 32.22
C GLN A 142 1.43 13.59 33.54
N GLU A 143 1.10 12.90 34.64
CA GLU A 143 1.69 13.16 35.97
C GLU A 143 3.18 12.81 36.04
N GLN A 144 3.60 11.71 35.41
CA GLN A 144 5.02 11.32 35.33
C GLN A 144 5.81 12.25 34.40
N SER A 145 5.25 12.62 33.26
CA SER A 145 5.88 13.56 32.32
C SER A 145 6.00 14.97 32.92
N PHE A 146 5.13 15.32 33.86
CA PHE A 146 5.20 16.58 34.60
C PHE A 146 6.30 16.57 35.68
N HIS A 147 6.66 15.41 36.24
CA HIS A 147 7.74 15.28 37.23
C HIS A 147 9.15 15.17 36.64
N GLU A 148 9.31 14.77 35.38
CA GLU A 148 10.62 14.64 34.71
C GLU A 148 11.13 15.99 34.12
N GLY A 149 10.45 17.10 34.42
CA GLY A 149 10.74 18.44 33.88
C GLY A 149 11.05 19.51 34.93
N ASP A 150 11.22 19.16 36.21
CA ASP A 150 11.67 20.06 37.30
C ASP A 150 13.13 19.77 37.68
#